data_AF-A0A7X7BQ96-F1
#
_entry.id   AF-A0A7X7BQ96-F1
#
_cell.length_a   1.000
_cell.length_b   1.000
_cell.length_c   1.000
_cell.angle_alpha   90.00
_cell.angle_beta   90.00
_cell.angle_gamma   90.00
#
_symmetry.space_group_name_H-M   'P 1'
#
loop_
_entity.id
_entity.type
_entity.pdbx_description
1 polymer ?
#
loop_
_entity_poly.entity_id
_entity_poly.type
_entity_poly.pdbx_seq_one_letter_code
_entity_poly.pdbx_strand_id
1 'polypeptide(L)' 'MPTDIEIADAAKMQPITEIAQKLGLSSDDIEQYGHYKAKINLPVKEI' A
#
# COMPACT_ATOMS: atom_id res chain seq x y z
N MET A 1 -23.57 16.68 0.28
CA MET A 1 -22.77 15.46 0.02
C MET A 1 -21.32 15.87 0.10
N PRO A 2 -20.45 15.10 0.76
CA PRO A 2 -19.04 15.42 0.79
C PRO A 2 -18.44 15.35 -0.62
N THR A 3 -17.44 16.17 -0.87
CA THR A 3 -16.61 16.17 -2.08
C THR A 3 -15.63 14.99 -2.07
N ASP A 4 -15.07 14.65 -3.23
CA ASP A 4 -14.12 13.54 -3.36
C ASP A 4 -12.91 13.69 -2.43
N ILE A 5 -12.42 14.92 -2.24
CA ILE A 5 -11.29 15.21 -1.34
C ILE A 5 -11.68 15.02 0.13
N GLU A 6 -12.87 15.45 0.54
CA GLU A 6 -13.36 15.26 1.91
C GLU A 6 -13.55 13.77 2.24
N ILE A 7 -13.95 12.96 1.25
CA ILE A 7 -14.05 11.50 1.40
C ILE A 7 -12.66 10.87 1.54
N ALA A 8 -11.69 11.31 0.73
CA ALA A 8 -10.31 10.80 0.80
C ALA A 8 -9.63 11.13 2.13
N ASP A 9 -9.79 12.36 2.63
CA ASP A 9 -9.21 12.80 3.91
C ASP A 9 -9.83 12.09 5.12
N ALA A 10 -11.11 11.72 5.05
CA ALA A 10 -11.80 10.98 6.10
C ALA A 10 -11.44 9.48 6.15
N ALA A 11 -10.74 8.95 5.14
CA ALA A 11 -10.45 7.53 5.03
C ALA A 11 -9.35 7.10 6.01
N LYS A 12 -9.59 6.02 6.77
CA LYS A 12 -8.57 5.41 7.63
C LYS A 12 -7.61 4.57 6.78
N MET A 13 -6.48 5.16 6.40
CA MET A 13 -5.48 4.48 5.59
C MET A 13 -4.77 3.38 6.37
N GLN A 14 -4.61 2.21 5.75
CA GLN A 14 -3.81 1.10 6.28
C GLN A 14 -2.35 1.24 5.82
N PRO A 15 -1.35 0.92 6.67
CA PRO A 15 0.05 0.87 6.26
C PRO A 15 0.23 0.03 4.99
N ILE A 16 1.09 0.49 4.09
CA ILE A 16 1.31 -0.19 2.79
C ILE A 16 1.86 -1.61 2.96
N THR A 17 2.60 -1.86 4.05
CA THR A 17 3.11 -3.17 4.42
C THR A 17 2.00 -4.18 4.72
N GLU A 18 0.92 -3.74 5.40
CA GLU A 18 -0.25 -4.60 5.65
C GLU A 18 -0.96 -4.96 4.34
N ILE A 19 -1.05 -4.02 3.40
CA ILE A 19 -1.65 -4.25 2.10
C ILE A 19 -0.79 -5.20 1.25
N ALA A 20 0.53 -5.03 1.26
CA ALA A 20 1.46 -5.92 0.57
C ALA A 20 1.39 -7.36 1.13
N GLN A 21 1.29 -7.51 2.45
CA GLN A 21 1.15 -8.82 3.10
C GLN A 21 -0.13 -9.55 2.69
N LYS A 22 -1.25 -8.83 2.46
CA LYS A 22 -2.50 -9.44 1.95
C LYS A 22 -2.33 -10.04 0.55
N LEU A 23 -1.34 -9.56 -0.21
CA LEU A 23 -0.96 -10.08 -1.53
C LEU A 23 0.18 -11.11 -1.45
N GLY A 24 0.62 -11.50 -0.23
CA GLY A 24 1.73 -12.43 -0.02
C GLY A 24 3.12 -11.83 -0.27
N LEU A 25 3.22 -10.51 -0.42
CA LEU A 25 4.49 -9.80 -0.60
C LEU A 25 5.14 -9.53 0.76
N SER A 26 6.45 -9.76 0.84
CA SER A 26 7.26 -9.43 2.00
C SER A 26 7.80 -7.99 1.92
N SER A 27 8.44 -7.52 3.00
CA SER A 27 9.12 -6.22 3.02
C SER A 27 10.23 -6.10 1.99
N ASP A 28 10.82 -7.22 1.57
CA ASP A 28 11.93 -7.22 0.60
C ASP A 28 11.44 -7.09 -0.84
N ASP A 29 10.17 -7.45 -1.08
CA ASP A 29 9.52 -7.35 -2.39
C ASP A 29 8.98 -5.95 -2.67
N ILE A 30 9.03 -5.03 -1.68
CA ILE A 30 8.53 -3.66 -1.81
C ILE A 30 9.55 -2.62 -1.33
N GLU A 31 9.60 -1.48 -2.00
CA GLU A 31 10.36 -0.31 -1.58
C GLU A 31 9.39 0.77 -1.08
N GLN A 32 9.39 1.07 0.22
CA GLN A 32 8.44 1.99 0.84
C GLN A 32 8.80 3.47 0.61
N TYR A 33 7.77 4.28 0.33
CA TYR A 33 7.84 5.73 0.19
C TYR A 33 6.85 6.38 1.18
N GLY A 34 7.28 6.43 2.44
CA GLY A 34 6.41 6.76 3.57
C GLY A 34 5.52 5.58 3.96
N HIS A 35 4.52 5.83 4.82
CA HIS A 35 3.74 4.76 5.46
C HIS A 35 2.73 4.08 4.55
N TYR A 36 2.35 4.72 3.44
CA TYR A 36 1.14 4.36 2.69
C TYR A 36 1.37 4.19 1.18
N LYS A 37 2.63 4.22 0.74
CA LYS A 37 3.02 4.06 -0.66
C LYS A 37 4.27 3.21 -0.73
N ALA A 38 4.34 2.35 -1.74
CA ALA A 38 5.53 1.56 -2.03
C ALA A 38 5.61 1.25 -3.52
N LYS A 39 6.81 1.02 -4.03
CA LYS A 39 7.04 0.37 -5.32
C LYS A 39 7.19 -1.13 -5.11
N ILE A 40 6.84 -1.90 -6.12
CA ILE A 40 7.04 -3.34 -6.13
C ILE A 40 8.36 -3.64 -6.86
N ASN A 41 9.21 -4.43 -6.23
CA ASN A 41 10.46 -4.89 -6.82
C ASN A 41 10.17 -6.04 -7.80
N LEU A 42 10.79 -6.00 -8.97
CA LEU A 42 10.67 -7.04 -9.99
C LEU A 42 11.95 -7.90 -10.02
N PRO A 43 11.85 -9.21 -10.33
CA PRO A 43 10.62 -9.96 -10.54
C PRO A 43 9.87 -10.20 -9.22
N VAL A 44 8.55 -10.07 -9.25
CA VAL A 44 7.73 -10.51 -8.12
C VAL A 44 7.83 -12.03 -8.07
N LYS A 45 8.16 -12.59 -6.91
CA LYS A 45 8.14 -14.04 -6.74
C LYS A 45 6.72 -14.54 -7.04
N GLU A 46 6.59 -15.46 -8.00
CA GLU A 46 5.33 -16.13 -8.25
C GLU A 46 4.92 -16.88 -6.97
N ILE A 47 3.68 -16.67 -6.55
CA ILE A 47 3.05 -17.30 -5.38
C ILE A 47 2.25 -18.50 -5.86
#